data_AF-A0AA43F4D0-F1
#
_entry.id   AF-A0AA43F4D0-F1
#
_cell.length_a   1.000
_cell.length_b   1.000
_cell.length_c   1.000
_cell.angle_alpha   90.00
_cell.angle_beta   90.00
_cell.angle_gamma   90.00
#
_symmetry.space_group_name_H-M   'P 1'
#
loop_
_entity.id
_entity.type
_entity.pdbx_description
1 polymer ?
#
loop_
_entity_poly.entity_id
_entity_poly.type
_entity_poly.pdbx_seq_one_letter_code
_entity_poly.pdbx_strand_id
1 'polypeptide(L)'
;MSRQLESTINFTRFAQDLRFVELTEDPAYTAVMNPDAERWRELAAYDLGTADAMLAAGRYLYVLFCCQQAIEKHLKGLIVERCDMFPPRTHDLTKLAHVAKIAPDNDQDMFLRTLTKYYIGTRYPEEVRTLADEATRELAARLLTETKGLL
;
A
#
# COMPACT_ATOMS: atom_id res chain seq x y z
N MET A 1 -10.03 27.51 -33.97
CA MET A 1 -10.62 26.88 -32.77
C MET A 1 -10.60 25.37 -32.97
N SER A 2 -10.01 24.65 -32.00
CA SER A 2 -10.17 23.21 -31.69
C SER A 2 -8.83 22.47 -31.52
N ARG A 3 -8.64 21.97 -30.29
CA ARG A 3 -8.04 20.67 -29.84
C ARG A 3 -6.58 20.40 -30.24
N GLN A 4 -5.67 19.91 -29.40
CA GLN A 4 -5.73 19.18 -28.13
C GLN A 4 -4.36 19.39 -27.43
N LEU A 5 -4.37 19.48 -26.10
CA LEU A 5 -3.18 19.42 -25.24
C LEU A 5 -2.92 17.95 -24.88
N GLU A 6 -1.72 17.45 -25.13
CA GLU A 6 -1.23 16.22 -24.49
C GLU A 6 -0.06 16.58 -23.56
N SER A 7 -0.29 16.26 -22.29
CA SER A 7 0.65 16.34 -21.19
C SER A 7 1.43 15.04 -21.09
N THR A 8 2.76 15.12 -20.96
CA THR A 8 3.55 14.00 -20.42
C THR A 8 4.54 14.57 -19.42
N ILE A 9 4.25 14.35 -18.14
CA ILE A 9 5.16 14.66 -17.04
C ILE A 9 6.20 13.54 -17.01
N ASN A 10 7.43 13.86 -17.40
CA ASN A 10 8.59 12.97 -17.31
C ASN A 10 8.99 12.77 -15.84
N PHE A 11 8.61 11.65 -15.25
CA PHE A 11 9.14 11.18 -13.97
C PHE A 11 10.49 10.48 -14.20
N THR A 12 11.56 11.26 -14.33
CA THR A 12 12.92 10.72 -14.24
C THR A 12 13.87 11.78 -13.70
N ARG A 13 13.78 12.08 -12.41
CA ARG A 13 14.79 12.92 -11.74
C ARG A 13 14.82 12.78 -10.22
N PHE A 14 15.16 11.60 -9.71
CA PHE A 14 15.63 11.45 -8.32
C PHE A 14 16.61 10.27 -8.21
N ALA A 15 17.77 10.43 -8.83
CA ALA A 15 18.91 9.53 -8.61
C ALA A 15 20.22 10.23 -9.01
N GLN A 16 20.58 11.32 -8.33
CA GLN A 16 21.93 11.89 -8.40
C GLN A 16 22.32 12.41 -7.01
N ASP A 17 22.88 11.52 -6.19
CA ASP A 17 24.08 11.76 -5.39
C ASP A 17 24.15 10.75 -4.23
N LEU A 18 24.82 9.62 -4.45
CA LEU A 18 25.52 8.86 -3.41
C LEU A 18 26.60 8.03 -4.10
N ARG A 19 27.86 8.50 -4.03
CA ARG A 19 29.05 7.78 -4.50
C ARG A 19 29.30 6.56 -3.60
N PHE A 20 29.04 5.36 -4.09
CA PHE A 20 29.59 4.12 -3.53
C PHE A 20 29.97 3.14 -4.66
N VAL A 21 31.29 3.04 -4.88
CA VAL A 21 32.08 1.90 -5.38
C VAL A 21 31.57 1.15 -6.63
N GLU A 22 32.27 1.35 -7.74
CA GLU A 22 32.27 0.47 -8.92
C GLU A 22 32.70 -0.96 -8.53
N LEU A 23 31.78 -1.92 -8.60
CA LEU A 23 32.09 -3.34 -8.82
C LEU A 23 30.98 -3.98 -9.66
N THR A 24 31.38 -4.44 -10.85
CA THR A 24 30.74 -5.36 -11.81
C THR A 24 29.55 -4.83 -12.64
N GLU A 25 29.85 -4.35 -13.84
CA GLU A 25 28.91 -4.29 -14.97
C GLU A 25 28.73 -5.70 -15.56
N ASP A 26 27.75 -6.46 -15.07
CA ASP A 26 27.19 -7.61 -15.78
C ASP A 26 25.74 -7.27 -16.19
N PRO A 27 25.42 -7.13 -17.48
CA PRO A 27 24.06 -6.85 -17.94
C PRO A 27 23.07 -7.99 -17.68
N ALA A 28 23.51 -9.18 -17.25
CA ALA A 28 22.63 -10.25 -16.75
C ALA A 28 22.19 -10.04 -15.28
N TYR A 29 22.79 -9.08 -14.56
CA TYR A 29 22.34 -8.64 -13.23
C TYR A 29 21.20 -7.62 -13.30
N THR A 30 20.56 -7.44 -14.48
CA THR A 30 19.27 -6.75 -14.57
C THR A 30 18.22 -7.47 -13.72
N ALA A 31 17.94 -6.90 -12.54
CA ALA A 31 16.69 -7.01 -11.81
C ALA A 31 16.08 -8.42 -11.74
N VAL A 32 16.74 -9.35 -11.04
CA VAL A 32 16.02 -10.51 -10.52
C VAL A 32 15.06 -9.98 -9.46
N MET A 33 13.81 -9.73 -9.85
CA MET A 33 12.70 -9.48 -8.94
C MET A 33 12.76 -10.50 -7.82
N ASN A 34 12.89 -10.04 -6.56
CA ASN A 34 12.90 -10.93 -5.40
C ASN A 34 11.58 -11.73 -5.41
N PRO A 35 11.60 -13.06 -5.61
CA PRO A 35 10.36 -13.84 -5.74
C PRO A 35 9.47 -13.77 -4.50
N ASP A 36 10.05 -13.52 -3.33
CA ASP A 36 9.28 -13.31 -2.10
C ASP A 36 8.57 -11.96 -2.11
N ALA A 37 9.21 -10.89 -2.60
CA ALA A 37 8.58 -9.59 -2.76
C ALA A 37 7.42 -9.63 -3.76
N GLU A 38 7.56 -10.40 -4.85
CA GLU A 38 6.49 -10.56 -5.84
C GLU A 38 5.26 -11.25 -5.24
N ARG A 39 5.44 -12.32 -4.46
CA ARG A 39 4.33 -12.98 -3.74
C ARG A 39 3.58 -12.01 -2.81
N TRP A 40 4.30 -11.10 -2.14
CA TRP A 40 3.66 -10.06 -1.34
C TRP A 40 2.81 -9.10 -2.18
N ARG A 41 3.29 -8.70 -3.37
CA ARG A 41 2.54 -7.85 -4.30
C ARG A 41 1.31 -8.55 -4.86
N GLU A 42 1.42 -9.82 -5.23
CA GLU A 42 0.28 -10.64 -5.67
C GLU A 42 -0.81 -10.72 -4.59
N LEU A 43 -0.42 -10.95 -3.33
CA LEU A 43 -1.36 -10.96 -2.21
C LEU A 43 -2.01 -9.60 -1.99
N ALA A 44 -1.27 -8.49 -2.15
CA ALA A 44 -1.83 -7.15 -2.06
C ALA A 44 -2.86 -6.87 -3.17
N ALA A 45 -2.56 -7.28 -4.40
CA ALA A 45 -3.46 -7.16 -5.55
C ALA A 45 -4.74 -8.00 -5.36
N TYR A 46 -4.61 -9.21 -4.80
CA TYR A 46 -5.75 -10.05 -4.47
C TYR A 46 -6.68 -9.40 -3.44
N ASP A 47 -6.13 -8.75 -2.40
CA ASP A 47 -6.94 -8.02 -1.43
C ASP A 47 -7.65 -6.82 -2.03
N LEU A 48 -7.00 -6.09 -2.96
CA LEU A 48 -7.66 -5.01 -3.71
C LEU A 48 -8.87 -5.51 -4.50
N GLY A 49 -8.70 -6.62 -5.23
CA GLY A 49 -9.82 -7.23 -5.95
C GLY A 49 -10.95 -7.68 -5.01
N THR A 50 -10.58 -8.17 -3.83
CA THR A 50 -11.56 -8.50 -2.78
C THR A 50 -12.25 -7.25 -2.24
N ALA A 51 -11.53 -6.14 -2.05
CA ALA A 51 -12.08 -4.87 -1.61
C ALA A 51 -13.12 -4.32 -2.60
N ASP A 52 -12.87 -4.42 -3.91
CA ASP A 52 -13.85 -4.08 -4.95
C ASP A 52 -15.12 -4.93 -4.84
N ALA A 53 -14.97 -6.24 -4.67
CA ALA A 53 -16.10 -7.15 -4.50
C ALA A 53 -16.92 -6.83 -3.23
N MET A 54 -16.24 -6.51 -2.12
CA MET A 54 -16.90 -6.11 -0.87
C MET A 54 -17.63 -4.78 -1.00
N LEU A 55 -17.09 -3.82 -1.77
CA LEU A 55 -17.74 -2.54 -2.02
C LEU A 55 -19.03 -2.74 -2.82
N ALA A 56 -18.98 -3.57 -3.86
CA ALA A 56 -20.16 -3.94 -4.65
C ALA A 56 -21.23 -4.67 -3.81
N ALA A 57 -20.80 -5.51 -2.86
CA ALA A 57 -21.68 -6.25 -1.97
C ALA A 57 -22.22 -5.43 -0.78
N GLY A 58 -21.85 -4.14 -0.64
CA GLY A 58 -22.28 -3.30 0.47
C GLY A 58 -21.64 -3.65 1.82
N ARG A 59 -20.50 -4.34 1.81
CA ARG A 59 -19.76 -4.79 3.01
C ARG A 59 -18.64 -3.81 3.34
N TYR A 60 -18.98 -2.58 3.68
CA TYR A 60 -18.02 -1.47 3.78
C TYR A 60 -16.93 -1.67 4.82
N LEU A 61 -17.24 -2.20 6.00
CA LEU A 61 -16.21 -2.53 7.01
C LEU A 61 -15.17 -3.52 6.46
N TYR A 62 -15.61 -4.49 5.64
CA TYR A 62 -14.71 -5.44 4.98
C TYR A 62 -13.90 -4.79 3.84
N VAL A 63 -14.41 -3.74 3.18
CA VAL A 63 -13.61 -2.94 2.24
C VAL A 63 -12.42 -2.35 2.98
N LEU A 64 -12.65 -1.71 4.12
CA LEU A 64 -11.59 -1.07 4.92
C LEU A 64 -10.57 -2.08 5.46
N PHE A 65 -11.04 -3.26 5.88
CA PHE A 65 -10.18 -4.38 6.25
C PHE A 65 -9.28 -4.81 5.08
N CYS A 66 -9.85 -5.01 3.89
CA CYS A 66 -9.09 -5.43 2.71
C CYS A 66 -8.10 -4.34 2.26
N CYS A 67 -8.48 -3.06 2.33
CA CYS A 67 -7.58 -1.94 2.06
C CYS A 67 -6.37 -1.94 3.00
N GLN A 68 -6.58 -2.18 4.30
CA GLN A 68 -5.47 -2.29 5.25
C GLN A 68 -4.55 -3.45 4.89
N GLN A 69 -5.10 -4.63 4.57
CA GLN A 69 -4.31 -5.81 4.20
C GLN A 69 -3.49 -5.58 2.93
N ALA A 70 -4.09 -4.94 1.92
CA ALA A 70 -3.42 -4.63 0.66
C ALA A 70 -2.19 -3.73 0.89
N ILE A 71 -2.34 -2.65 1.65
CA ILE A 71 -1.21 -1.76 1.99
C ILE A 71 -0.18 -2.50 2.84
N GLU A 72 -0.60 -3.29 3.84
CA GLU A 72 0.30 -4.06 4.69
C GLU A 72 1.20 -4.98 3.85
N LYS A 73 0.60 -5.77 2.97
CA LYS A 73 1.32 -6.73 2.12
C LYS A 73 2.22 -6.02 1.12
N HIS A 74 1.78 -4.91 0.54
CA HIS A 74 2.63 -4.12 -0.35
C HIS A 74 3.86 -3.56 0.38
N LEU A 75 3.67 -2.93 1.55
CA LEU A 75 4.79 -2.43 2.36
C LEU A 75 5.75 -3.56 2.75
N LYS A 76 5.23 -4.75 3.08
CA LYS A 76 6.06 -5.93 3.36
C LYS A 76 6.85 -6.39 2.13
N GLY A 77 6.25 -6.37 0.95
CA GLY A 77 6.94 -6.62 -0.31
C GLY A 77 8.08 -5.63 -0.56
N LEU A 78 7.85 -4.33 -0.31
CA LEU A 78 8.90 -3.31 -0.43
C LEU A 78 10.03 -3.50 0.59
N ILE A 79 9.73 -3.96 1.81
CA ILE A 79 10.76 -4.28 2.81
C ILE A 79 11.63 -5.44 2.34
N VAL A 80 11.02 -6.50 1.82
CA VAL A 80 11.76 -7.66 1.27
C VAL A 80 12.64 -7.24 0.10
N GLU A 81 12.12 -6.41 -0.80
CA GLU A 81 12.84 -5.95 -1.99
C GLU A 81 13.98 -4.98 -1.66
N ARG A 82 13.76 -4.02 -0.75
CA ARG A 82 14.69 -2.88 -0.53
C ARG A 82 15.63 -3.07 0.66
N CYS A 83 15.24 -3.89 1.63
CA CYS A 83 15.95 -4.04 2.89
C CYS A 83 16.54 -5.45 3.08
N ASP A 84 16.28 -6.37 2.14
CA ASP A 84 16.74 -7.78 2.18
C ASP A 84 16.53 -8.43 3.56
N MET A 85 15.39 -8.12 4.17
CA MET A 85 15.05 -8.55 5.52
C MET A 85 13.64 -9.11 5.55
N PHE A 86 13.40 -10.05 6.48
CA PHE A 86 12.06 -10.52 6.73
C PHE A 86 11.20 -9.40 7.32
N PRO A 87 10.01 -9.13 6.77
CA PRO A 87 9.16 -8.05 7.26
C PRO A 87 8.71 -8.31 8.70
N PRO A 88 8.63 -7.26 9.54
CA PRO A 88 8.21 -7.42 10.92
C PRO A 88 6.77 -7.92 11.02
N ARG A 89 6.50 -8.76 12.04
CA ARG A 89 5.16 -9.26 12.35
C ARG A 89 4.34 -8.20 13.08
N THR A 90 3.95 -7.17 12.35
CA THR A 90 3.07 -6.10 12.81
C THR A 90 2.02 -5.77 11.74
N HIS A 91 0.92 -5.15 12.19
CA HIS A 91 -0.19 -4.67 11.36
C HIS A 91 -0.27 -3.13 11.34
N ASP A 92 0.67 -2.48 12.04
CA ASP A 92 0.79 -1.04 12.12
C ASP A 92 1.44 -0.51 10.83
N LEU A 93 0.62 0.10 9.97
CA LEU A 93 1.06 0.53 8.65
C LEU A 93 2.09 1.65 8.72
N THR A 94 2.01 2.56 9.69
CA THR A 94 2.99 3.64 9.88
C THR A 94 4.36 3.05 10.24
N LYS A 95 4.40 2.03 11.11
CA LYS A 95 5.65 1.32 11.42
C LYS A 95 6.22 0.60 10.20
N LEU A 96 5.37 -0.06 9.41
CA LEU A 96 5.81 -0.75 8.19
C LEU A 96 6.35 0.24 7.16
N ALA A 97 5.71 1.40 6.96
CA ALA A 97 6.20 2.44 6.05
C ALA A 97 7.59 2.93 6.48
N HIS A 98 7.80 3.15 7.78
CA HIS A 98 9.10 3.53 8.31
C HIS A 98 10.19 2.47 8.04
N VAL A 99 9.90 1.19 8.27
CA VAL A 99 10.83 0.08 7.99
C VAL A 99 11.09 -0.07 6.48
N ALA A 100 10.08 0.20 5.65
CA ALA A 100 10.20 0.26 4.19
C ALA A 100 10.97 1.50 3.68
N LYS A 101 11.45 2.36 4.59
CA LYS A 101 12.14 3.63 4.30
C LYS A 101 11.28 4.59 3.48
N ILE A 102 9.96 4.57 3.71
CA ILE A 102 9.00 5.51 3.14
C ILE A 102 8.73 6.59 4.18
N ALA A 103 8.81 7.85 3.75
CA ALA A 103 8.41 9.00 4.53
C ALA A 103 7.05 9.50 4.01
N PRO A 104 5.93 9.03 4.57
CA PRO A 104 4.62 9.52 4.17
C PRO A 104 4.46 10.99 4.56
N ASP A 105 3.74 11.76 3.73
CA ASP A 105 3.26 13.07 4.15
C ASP A 105 2.17 12.96 5.24
N ASN A 106 1.69 14.10 5.74
CA ASN A 106 0.71 14.12 6.83
C ASN A 106 -0.62 13.44 6.46
N ASP A 107 -1.05 13.57 5.20
CA ASP A 107 -2.33 13.01 4.74
C ASP A 107 -2.19 11.49 4.59
N GLN A 108 -1.07 11.03 4.04
CA GLN A 108 -0.71 9.62 3.96
C GLN A 108 -0.57 8.99 5.35
N ASP A 109 0.11 9.64 6.31
CA ASP A 109 0.24 9.09 7.67
C ASP A 109 -1.14 8.97 8.35
N MET A 110 -2.00 9.97 8.19
CA MET A 110 -3.37 9.93 8.72
C MET A 110 -4.19 8.79 8.08
N PHE A 111 -4.03 8.59 6.77
CA PHE A 111 -4.65 7.49 6.04
C PHE A 111 -4.18 6.12 6.57
N LEU A 112 -2.87 5.91 6.73
CA LEU A 112 -2.30 4.66 7.25
C LEU A 112 -2.79 4.35 8.67
N ARG A 113 -2.87 5.36 9.54
CA ARG A 113 -3.43 5.24 10.89
C ARG A 113 -4.91 4.88 10.87
N THR A 114 -5.67 5.51 9.97
CA THR A 114 -7.11 5.24 9.80
C THR A 114 -7.35 3.78 9.42
N LEU A 115 -6.63 3.27 8.41
CA LEU A 115 -6.73 1.86 8.03
C LEU A 115 -6.31 0.91 9.16
N THR A 116 -5.25 1.25 9.90
CA THR A 116 -4.81 0.47 11.07
C THR A 116 -5.88 0.40 12.16
N LYS A 117 -6.60 1.50 12.45
CA LYS A 117 -7.75 1.53 13.38
C LYS A 117 -8.83 0.53 12.97
N TYR A 118 -9.26 0.59 11.71
CA TYR A 118 -10.32 -0.29 11.20
C TYR A 118 -9.92 -1.77 11.26
N TYR A 119 -8.66 -2.11 10.93
CA TYR A 119 -8.19 -3.48 11.08
C TYR A 119 -8.23 -3.96 12.54
N ILE A 120 -7.69 -3.18 13.48
CA ILE A 120 -7.62 -3.58 14.89
C ILE A 120 -9.02 -3.82 15.46
N GLY A 121 -9.94 -2.88 15.26
CA GLY A 121 -11.25 -2.94 15.89
C GLY A 121 -12.21 -3.94 15.26
N THR A 122 -11.92 -4.47 14.06
CA THR A 122 -12.69 -5.62 13.53
C THR A 122 -12.52 -6.90 14.33
N ARG A 123 -11.55 -6.96 15.26
CA ARG A 123 -11.25 -8.15 16.08
C ARG A 123 -12.01 -8.19 17.41
N TYR A 124 -12.63 -7.08 17.81
CA TYR A 124 -13.26 -6.90 19.12
C TYR A 124 -14.75 -6.62 18.95
N PRO A 125 -15.67 -7.51 19.40
CA PRO A 125 -17.11 -7.37 19.17
C PRO A 125 -17.71 -6.01 19.57
N GLU A 126 -17.20 -5.42 20.64
CA GLU A 126 -17.59 -4.13 21.18
C GLU A 126 -17.22 -2.95 20.27
N GLU A 127 -16.12 -3.07 19.51
CA GLU A 127 -15.66 -2.06 18.56
C GLU A 127 -16.29 -2.25 17.17
N VAL A 128 -16.54 -3.50 16.77
CA VAL A 128 -17.09 -3.87 15.45
C VAL A 128 -18.38 -3.12 15.15
N ARG A 129 -19.30 -3.01 16.12
CA ARG A 129 -20.59 -2.33 15.89
C ARG A 129 -20.39 -0.84 15.58
N THR A 130 -19.59 -0.16 16.38
CA THR A 130 -19.26 1.25 16.19
C THR A 130 -18.55 1.49 14.86
N LEU A 131 -17.57 0.65 14.53
CA LEU A 131 -16.83 0.76 13.26
C LEU A 131 -17.69 0.44 12.05
N ALA A 132 -18.63 -0.51 12.16
CA ALA A 132 -19.58 -0.81 11.10
C ALA A 132 -20.51 0.37 10.81
N ASP A 133 -20.95 1.08 11.87
CA ASP A 133 -21.78 2.29 11.73
C ASP A 133 -20.98 3.46 11.13
N GLU A 134 -19.68 3.58 11.43
CA GLU A 134 -18.77 4.58 10.85
C GLU A 134 -18.40 4.28 9.38
N ALA A 135 -18.34 3.00 9.00
CA ALA A 135 -17.90 2.55 7.67
C ALA A 135 -19.00 2.77 6.62
N THR A 136 -19.18 4.01 6.17
CA THR A 136 -20.14 4.33 5.10
C THR A 136 -19.62 3.91 3.73
N ARG A 137 -20.53 3.86 2.74
CA ARG A 137 -20.17 3.59 1.34
C ARG A 137 -19.17 4.62 0.81
N GLU A 138 -19.40 5.89 1.12
CA GLU A 138 -18.57 7.01 0.68
C GLU A 138 -17.17 6.92 1.27
N LEU A 139 -17.07 6.61 2.58
CA LEU A 139 -15.80 6.40 3.25
C LEU A 139 -15.04 5.21 2.65
N ALA A 140 -15.73 4.08 2.46
CA ALA A 140 -15.14 2.87 1.88
C ALA A 140 -14.64 3.10 0.45
N ALA A 141 -15.45 3.74 -0.40
CA ALA A 141 -15.06 4.06 -1.78
C ALA A 141 -13.88 5.03 -1.85
N ARG A 142 -13.88 6.06 -0.99
CA ARG A 142 -12.77 7.02 -0.88
C ARG A 142 -11.47 6.31 -0.47
N LEU A 143 -11.50 5.57 0.64
CA LEU A 143 -10.31 4.89 1.15
C LEU A 143 -9.81 3.80 0.19
N LEU A 144 -10.71 3.10 -0.51
CA LEU A 144 -10.31 2.17 -1.58
C LEU A 144 -9.61 2.88 -2.75
N THR A 145 -10.10 4.06 -3.14
CA THR A 145 -9.48 4.87 -4.20
C THR A 145 -8.09 5.34 -3.77
N GLU A 146 -7.95 5.83 -2.53
CA GLU A 146 -6.67 6.22 -1.96
C GLU A 146 -5.70 5.02 -1.86
N THR A 147 -6.18 3.84 -1.42
CA THR A 147 -5.38 2.60 -1.42
C THR A 147 -4.85 2.27 -2.80
N LYS A 148 -5.69 2.31 -3.83
CA LYS A 148 -5.30 2.03 -5.22
C LYS A 148 -4.27 3.04 -5.76
N GLY A 149 -4.26 4.28 -5.28
CA GLY A 149 -3.28 5.29 -5.70
C GLY A 149 -1.88 5.11 -5.09
N LEU A 150 -1.75 4.29 -4.04
CA LEU A 150 -0.48 4.03 -3.34
C LEU A 150 0.19 2.71 -3.72
N LEU A 151 -0.50 1.86 -4.50
CA LEU A 151 -0.05 0.53 -4.94
C LEU A 151 0.37 0.56 -6.41
#